data_AF-A0A1F5B568-F1
#
_entry.id   AF-A0A1F5B568-F1
#
_cell.length_a   1.000
_cell.length_b   1.000
_cell.length_c   1.000
_cell.angle_alpha   90.00
_cell.angle_beta   90.00
_cell.angle_gamma   90.00
#
_symmetry.space_group_name_H-M   'P 1'
#
loop_
_entity.id
_entity.type
_entity.pdbx_description
1 polymer ?
#
loop_
_entity_poly.entity_id
_entity_poly.type
_entity_poly.pdbx_seq_one_letter_code
_entity_poly.pdbx_strand_id
1 'polypeptide(L)'
;MSPYPNEHACRLEDPDTVKVRGSITKRHNGKSFRILVGRREGKTTSEAQAYRYPKDEWTADAARAHCKAAGGSFEAAAATQEMSGDEILGAENPMLPDLEGE
;
A
#
# COMPACT_ATOMS: atom_id res chain seq x y z
N MET A 1 -4.56 -3.96 19.11
CA MET A 1 -3.52 -4.37 18.15
C MET A 1 -2.94 -3.12 17.51
N SER A 2 -1.78 -2.67 17.96
CA SER A 2 -1.13 -1.50 17.36
C SER A 2 -0.55 -1.87 16.00
N PRO A 3 -0.82 -1.11 14.92
CA PRO A 3 -0.18 -1.33 13.64
C PRO A 3 1.34 -1.24 13.81
N TYR A 4 2.09 -2.13 13.15
CA TYR A 4 3.55 -2.07 13.18
C TYR A 4 4.00 -0.76 12.54
N PRO A 5 4.63 0.17 13.29
CA PRO A 5 4.88 1.53 12.81
C PRO A 5 5.94 1.63 11.72
N ASN A 6 6.61 0.52 11.40
CA ASN A 6 7.81 0.51 10.57
C ASN A 6 7.60 -0.14 9.20
N GLU A 7 6.42 -0.69 8.90
CA GLU A 7 6.21 -1.52 7.70
C GLU A 7 4.81 -1.34 7.12
N HIS A 8 4.72 -1.05 5.82
CA HIS A 8 3.46 -1.05 5.09
C HIS A 8 2.95 -2.48 4.95
N ALA A 9 1.64 -2.66 5.02
CA ALA A 9 1.00 -3.95 4.86
C ALA A 9 0.05 -3.95 3.67
N CYS A 10 -0.02 -5.05 2.97
CA CYS A 10 -1.02 -5.29 1.94
C CYS A 10 -1.71 -6.60 2.27
N ARG A 11 -3.01 -6.54 2.53
CA ARG A 11 -3.84 -7.72 2.78
C ARG A 11 -4.46 -8.17 1.47
N LEU A 12 -4.11 -9.36 1.01
CA LEU A 12 -4.71 -9.96 -0.19
C LEU A 12 -5.90 -10.84 0.16
N GLU A 13 -5.74 -11.67 1.19
CA GLU A 13 -6.73 -12.61 1.67
C GLU A 13 -6.98 -12.44 3.16
N ASP A 14 -8.18 -12.82 3.60
CA ASP A 14 -8.53 -12.78 5.01
C ASP A 14 -7.68 -13.78 5.82
N PRO A 15 -7.08 -13.35 6.96
CA PRO A 15 -6.33 -14.24 7.86
C PRO A 15 -7.22 -15.33 8.48
N ASP A 16 -8.53 -15.12 8.48
CA ASP A 16 -9.46 -16.12 9.00
C ASP A 16 -9.60 -17.30 8.02
N THR A 17 -9.77 -16.98 6.74
CA THR A 17 -9.87 -17.94 5.63
C THR A 17 -8.53 -18.61 5.31
N VAL A 18 -7.44 -17.82 5.30
CA VAL A 18 -6.10 -18.29 4.94
C VAL A 18 -5.21 -18.20 6.17
N LYS A 19 -5.00 -19.36 6.82
CA LYS A 19 -4.10 -19.43 7.97
C LYS A 19 -2.66 -19.27 7.49
N VAL A 20 -1.99 -18.21 7.94
CA VAL A 20 -0.57 -17.99 7.68
C VAL A 20 0.22 -19.17 8.22
N ARG A 21 0.98 -19.82 7.35
CA ARG A 21 1.86 -20.94 7.71
C ARG A 21 3.32 -20.52 7.75
N GLY A 22 3.67 -19.46 7.03
CA GLY A 22 5.03 -18.96 7.00
C GLY A 22 5.13 -17.58 6.38
N SER A 23 6.36 -17.10 6.32
CA SER A 23 6.70 -15.84 5.69
C SER A 23 7.96 -16.00 4.87
N ILE A 24 7.96 -15.48 3.64
CA ILE A 24 9.08 -15.55 2.72
C ILE A 24 9.59 -14.14 2.51
N THR A 25 10.87 -13.88 2.79
CA THR A 25 11.50 -12.61 2.45
C THR A 25 12.04 -12.69 1.04
N LYS A 26 11.65 -11.75 0.18
CA LYS A 26 12.09 -11.65 -1.22
C LYS A 26 12.66 -10.26 -1.47
N ARG A 27 13.55 -10.13 -2.45
CA ARG A 27 14.04 -8.85 -2.94
C ARG A 27 13.47 -8.54 -4.31
N HIS A 28 13.03 -7.32 -4.51
CA HIS A 28 12.56 -6.80 -5.79
C HIS A 28 13.19 -5.44 -6.03
N ASN A 29 13.87 -5.25 -7.17
CA ASN A 29 14.57 -3.99 -7.48
C ASN A 29 15.51 -3.52 -6.37
N GLY A 30 16.25 -4.45 -5.74
CA GLY A 30 17.16 -4.16 -4.63
C GLY A 30 16.48 -3.93 -3.27
N LYS A 31 15.15 -3.88 -3.22
CA LYS A 31 14.37 -3.65 -1.99
C LYS A 31 13.84 -4.95 -1.43
N SER A 32 14.01 -5.17 -0.13
CA SER A 32 13.51 -6.37 0.55
C SER A 32 12.04 -6.19 0.91
N PHE A 33 11.24 -7.25 0.77
CA PHE A 33 9.84 -7.29 1.19
C PHE A 33 9.49 -8.69 1.69
N ARG A 34 8.53 -8.78 2.60
CA ARG A 34 8.15 -10.03 3.24
C ARG A 34 6.76 -10.44 2.79
N ILE A 35 6.64 -11.66 2.31
CA ILE A 35 5.42 -12.27 1.80
C ILE A 35 4.91 -13.22 2.86
N LEU A 36 3.76 -12.91 3.45
CA LEU A 36 3.04 -13.82 4.33
C LEU A 36 2.32 -14.83 3.42
N VAL A 37 2.76 -16.09 3.50
CA VAL A 37 2.14 -17.20 2.79
C VAL A 37 1.32 -18.01 3.75
N GLY A 38 0.09 -18.29 3.34
CA GLY A 38 -0.82 -19.12 4.11
C GLY A 38 -1.43 -20.20 3.25
N ARG A 39 -2.23 -21.02 3.91
CA ARG A 39 -2.92 -22.13 3.27
C ARG A 39 -4.37 -22.09 3.70
N ARG A 40 -5.28 -22.11 2.71
CA ARG A 40 -6.71 -22.26 2.97
C ARG A 40 -7.01 -23.69 3.42
N GLU A 41 -7.95 -23.82 4.34
CA GLU A 41 -8.43 -25.13 4.77
C GLU A 41 -8.99 -25.90 3.57
N GLY A 42 -8.54 -27.14 3.36
CA GLY A 42 -8.93 -27.98 2.23
C GLY A 42 -8.14 -27.79 0.92
N LYS A 43 -7.28 -26.77 0.77
CA LYS A 43 -6.34 -26.67 -0.36
C LYS A 43 -4.98 -27.26 -0.02
N THR A 44 -4.20 -27.64 -1.02
CA THR A 44 -2.81 -28.13 -0.86
C THR A 44 -1.76 -27.08 -1.21
N THR A 45 -2.15 -26.07 -1.99
CA THR A 45 -1.29 -24.96 -2.41
C THR A 45 -1.22 -23.88 -1.34
N SER A 46 -0.02 -23.33 -1.17
CA SER A 46 0.18 -22.12 -0.36
C SER A 46 -0.06 -20.89 -1.23
N GLU A 47 -0.82 -19.93 -0.72
CA GLU A 47 -1.19 -18.70 -1.42
C GLU A 47 -0.67 -17.50 -0.64
N ALA A 48 -0.38 -16.40 -1.34
CA ALA A 48 0.05 -15.16 -0.69
C ALA A 48 -1.14 -14.55 0.04
N GLN A 49 -1.04 -14.47 1.35
CA GLN A 49 -2.11 -13.96 2.21
C GLN A 49 -1.96 -12.45 2.43
N ALA A 50 -0.73 -12.00 2.62
CA ALA A 50 -0.42 -10.59 2.75
C ALA A 50 1.03 -10.28 2.36
N TYR A 51 1.31 -9.05 1.96
CA TYR A 51 2.66 -8.53 1.78
C TYR A 51 2.99 -7.51 2.87
N ARG A 52 4.25 -7.48 3.28
CA ARG A 52 4.81 -6.54 4.24
C ARG A 52 6.01 -5.86 3.58
N TYR A 53 5.97 -4.54 3.53
CA TYR A 53 7.00 -3.73 2.90
C TYR A 53 7.62 -2.83 3.95
N PRO A 54 8.92 -2.97 4.26
CA PRO A 54 9.57 -2.09 5.22
C PRO A 54 9.56 -0.65 4.70
N LYS A 55 9.14 0.31 5.54
CA LYS A 55 9.04 1.74 5.15
C LYS A 55 10.40 2.37 4.81
N ASP A 56 11.47 1.75 5.28
CA ASP A 56 12.85 2.16 5.03
C ASP A 56 13.25 1.97 3.56
N GLU A 57 12.81 0.85 2.96
CA GLU A 57 13.12 0.52 1.56
C GLU A 57 11.96 0.85 0.61
N TRP A 58 10.70 0.79 1.08
CA TRP A 58 9.49 0.97 0.28
C TRP A 58 8.72 2.21 0.70
N THR A 59 8.44 3.08 -0.26
CA THR A 59 7.53 4.21 -0.07
C THR A 59 6.08 3.73 -0.03
N ALA A 60 5.23 4.48 0.68
CA ALA A 60 3.81 4.19 0.77
C ALA A 60 3.14 4.07 -0.62
N ASP A 61 3.54 4.93 -1.56
CA ASP A 61 3.00 4.93 -2.92
C ASP A 61 3.41 3.69 -3.71
N ALA A 62 4.70 3.32 -3.69
CA ALA A 62 5.19 2.13 -4.37
C ALA A 62 4.56 0.84 -3.80
N ALA A 63 4.45 0.75 -2.47
CA ALA A 63 3.83 -0.37 -1.80
C ALA A 63 2.32 -0.45 -2.08
N ARG A 64 1.64 0.70 -2.15
CA ARG A 64 0.22 0.80 -2.53
C ARG A 64 0.00 0.36 -3.98
N ALA A 65 0.81 0.84 -4.91
CA ALA A 65 0.72 0.45 -6.32
C ALA A 65 0.92 -1.06 -6.49
N HIS A 66 1.92 -1.64 -5.83
CA HIS A 66 2.17 -3.08 -5.86
C HIS A 66 1.02 -3.87 -5.22
N CYS A 67 0.47 -3.37 -4.11
CA CYS A 67 -0.70 -3.98 -3.46
C CYS A 67 -1.94 -3.97 -4.35
N LYS A 68 -2.22 -2.83 -4.99
CA LYS A 68 -3.38 -2.65 -5.87
C LYS A 68 -3.26 -3.50 -7.13
N ALA A 69 -2.05 -3.63 -7.69
CA ALA A 69 -1.78 -4.54 -8.80
C ALA A 69 -2.04 -6.01 -8.44
N ALA A 70 -1.84 -6.37 -7.16
CA ALA A 70 -2.15 -7.69 -6.64
C ALA A 70 -3.63 -7.88 -6.22
N GLY A 71 -4.47 -6.84 -6.32
CA GLY A 71 -5.88 -6.88 -5.95
C GLY A 71 -6.16 -6.84 -4.43
N GLY A 72 -5.18 -6.41 -3.63
CA GLY A 72 -5.28 -6.37 -2.17
C GLY A 72 -5.73 -5.03 -1.60
N SER A 73 -5.98 -5.04 -0.29
CA SER A 73 -6.22 -3.86 0.54
C SER A 73 -4.91 -3.38 1.17
N PHE A 74 -4.50 -2.14 0.84
CA PHE A 74 -3.27 -1.54 1.34
C PHE A 74 -3.50 -0.83 2.68
N GLU A 75 -2.69 -1.16 3.68
CA GLU A 75 -2.59 -0.48 4.96
C GLU A 75 -1.20 0.16 5.06
N ALA A 76 -1.14 1.49 5.11
CA ALA A 76 0.13 2.18 5.29
C ALA A 76 0.74 1.87 6.67
N ALA A 77 2.07 1.86 6.77
CA ALA A 77 2.74 1.91 8.06
C ALA A 77 2.20 3.10 8.86
N ALA A 78 2.12 2.99 10.19
CA ALA A 78 1.73 4.12 11.02
C ALA A 78 2.70 5.28 10.75
N ALA A 79 2.20 6.30 10.04
CA ALA A 79 2.93 7.52 9.84
C ALA A 79 2.94 8.24 11.18
N THR A 80 4.13 8.49 11.73
CA THR A 80 4.32 9.77 12.40
C THR A 80 3.95 10.82 11.36
N GLN A 81 2.88 11.55 11.63
CA GLN A 81 2.22 12.52 10.76
C GLN A 81 3.22 13.34 9.92
N GLU A 82 3.39 13.01 8.64
CA GLU A 82 4.16 13.80 7.69
C GLU A 82 3.30 13.95 6.42
N MET A 83 2.51 15.02 6.47
CA MET A 83 1.93 15.83 5.39
C MET A 83 1.22 15.11 4.23
N SER A 84 -0.11 15.21 4.28
CA SER A 84 -0.98 15.26 3.10
C SER A 84 -0.42 16.24 2.07
N GLY A 85 0.01 15.74 0.92
CA GLY A 85 0.19 16.55 -0.29
C GLY A 85 -1.14 16.90 -0.92
N ASP A 86 -2.03 17.52 -0.14
CA ASP A 86 -3.30 18.11 -0.60
C ASP A 86 -3.37 19.53 -0.06
N GLU A 87 -2.46 20.38 -0.55
CA GLU A 87 -2.69 21.82 -0.66
C GLU A 87 -1.51 22.45 -1.43
N ILE A 88 -1.64 22.57 -2.75
CA ILE A 88 -1.28 23.81 -3.46
C ILE A 88 -2.37 24.06 -4.50
N LEU A 89 -3.34 24.86 -4.07
CA LEU A 89 -4.12 25.82 -4.85
C LEU A 89 -4.98 25.25 -5.99
N GLY A 90 -6.27 25.09 -5.67
CA GLY A 90 -7.32 25.24 -6.67
C GLY A 90 -7.10 26.55 -7.43
N ALA A 91 -6.82 26.45 -8.71
CA ALA A 91 -7.04 27.56 -9.63
C ALA A 91 -8.56 27.76 -9.72
N GLU A 92 -9.07 28.57 -8.80
CA GLU A 92 -10.27 29.37 -8.95
C GLU A 92 -10.36 29.94 -10.37
N ASN A 93 -11.08 29.22 -11.23
CA ASN A 93 -11.75 29.85 -12.35
C ASN A 93 -13.07 30.40 -11.80
N PRO A 94 -13.10 31.71 -11.52
CA PRO A 94 -14.17 32.48 -12.11
C PRO A 94 -13.66 33.77 -12.76
N MET A 95 -14.33 34.11 -13.88
CA MET A 95 -14.60 35.47 -14.37
C MET A 95 -13.83 35.93 -15.64
N LEU A 96 -14.39 35.56 -16.80
CA LEU A 96 -14.67 36.55 -17.86
C LEU A 96 -15.78 37.49 -17.35
N PRO A 97 -15.90 38.78 -17.75
CA PRO A 97 -15.57 39.41 -19.05
C PRO A 97 -14.62 40.64 -18.89
N ASP A 98 -14.05 41.28 -19.91
CA ASP A 98 -14.72 42.11 -20.91
C ASP A 98 -13.73 42.59 -22.00
N LEU A 99 -14.33 43.08 -23.09
CA LEU A 99 -13.85 43.73 -24.30
C LEU A 99 -12.72 44.78 -24.15
N GLU A 100 -12.27 45.26 -25.32
CA GLU A 100 -11.40 46.42 -25.65
C GLU A 100 -9.96 46.01 -26.00
N GLY A 101 -9.42 46.22 -27.21
CA GLY A 101 -9.76 47.16 -28.27
C GLY A 101 -8.63 48.18 -28.42
N GLU A 102 -7.63 47.89 -29.25
CA GLU A 102 -6.77 48.90 -29.90
C GLU A 102 -6.18 48.34 -31.20
#